data_AF-A0A497R4V6-F1
#
_entry.id   AF-A0A497R4V6-F1
#
_cell.length_a   1.000
_cell.length_b   1.000
_cell.length_c   1.000
_cell.angle_alpha   90.00
_cell.angle_beta   90.00
_cell.angle_gamma   90.00
#
_symmetry.space_group_name_H-M   'P 1'
#
loop_
_entity.id
_entity.type
_entity.pdbx_description
1 polymer ?
#
loop_
_entity_poly.entity_id
_entity_poly.type
_entity_poly.pdbx_seq_one_letter_code
_entity_poly.pdbx_strand_id
1 'polypeptide(L)'
;MSVTEKLYESFGELPSRRGRGGFYTFIPSRYIFDRLNEVFGVQWSSEAITHEVVGDNVIVRVRVTVRDPETKEYFYQEGFGGAPLNQNEAGDPYKSAYTKALKDACKHWGLGLHKEDAESGGTRPTTPVQPPTTPSPAPTAPTAPASEPLPASMLPPGQVQRQQMPPQPAAPTADLPPNVPRVVEESIPVQQVPTQEPPVQAPPQPSQQSIPTPPTPQAPTSVPQTETPVAPAAAVEPPAPQTPTVPETPVPAQPAAPQAPSRPADVPLSPIERVKRAKQNAQEESAIPAVPTPNSAVQSPPANPAPENTSGEAMITSVQKVAIEGLIDMKGLNYDEIAAQALGITSGSVPPVETLSHTQAISVIQYINNKYK
;
A
#
# COMPACT_ATOMS: atom_id res chain seq x y z
N MET A 1 -26.83 -11.05 -0.19
CA MET A 1 -25.52 -11.06 -0.88
C MET A 1 -24.45 -11.23 0.16
N SER A 2 -23.52 -12.14 -0.06
CA SER A 2 -22.35 -12.27 0.82
C SER A 2 -21.41 -11.08 0.65
N VAL A 3 -20.56 -10.82 1.64
CA VAL A 3 -19.49 -9.81 1.58
C VAL A 3 -18.64 -10.00 0.34
N THR A 4 -18.26 -11.25 0.05
CA THR A 4 -17.50 -11.62 -1.14
C THR A 4 -18.23 -11.23 -2.42
N GLU A 5 -19.52 -11.53 -2.55
CA GLU A 5 -20.29 -11.22 -3.76
C GLU A 5 -20.30 -9.71 -4.07
N LYS A 6 -20.42 -8.85 -3.05
CA LYS A 6 -20.37 -7.39 -3.23
C LYS A 6 -18.99 -6.88 -3.66
N LEU A 7 -17.90 -7.50 -3.20
CA LEU A 7 -16.54 -7.11 -3.59
C LEU A 7 -16.23 -7.43 -5.06
N TYR A 8 -16.85 -8.48 -5.60
CA TYR A 8 -16.69 -8.92 -6.99
C TYR A 8 -17.61 -8.19 -7.96
N GLU A 9 -18.59 -7.40 -7.47
CA GLU A 9 -19.50 -6.66 -8.33
C GLU A 9 -18.74 -5.65 -9.20
N SER A 10 -19.02 -5.67 -10.51
CA SER A 10 -18.40 -4.77 -11.47
C SER A 10 -18.68 -3.29 -11.13
N PHE A 11 -17.73 -2.39 -11.43
CA PHE A 11 -17.90 -0.95 -11.19
C PHE A 11 -18.74 -0.23 -12.28
N GLY A 12 -19.46 -0.99 -13.13
CA GLY A 12 -20.17 -0.44 -14.27
C GLY A 12 -19.23 0.17 -15.32
N GLU A 13 -19.66 1.27 -15.94
CA GLU A 13 -18.86 2.00 -16.92
C GLU A 13 -17.71 2.75 -16.23
N LEU A 14 -16.48 2.33 -16.54
CA LEU A 14 -15.28 2.90 -15.97
C LEU A 14 -14.61 3.89 -16.93
N PRO A 15 -13.98 4.95 -16.41
CA PRO A 15 -13.28 5.90 -17.24
C PRO A 15 -12.07 5.26 -17.92
N SER A 16 -11.91 5.61 -19.19
CA SER A 16 -10.79 5.20 -20.03
C SER A 16 -9.89 6.39 -20.34
N ARG A 17 -8.58 6.20 -20.23
CA ARG A 17 -7.57 7.22 -20.57
C ARG A 17 -6.73 6.76 -21.76
N ARG A 18 -6.41 7.67 -22.67
CA ARG A 18 -5.49 7.40 -23.77
C ARG A 18 -4.06 7.37 -23.23
N GLY A 19 -3.41 6.21 -23.27
CA GLY A 19 -1.99 6.03 -23.01
C GLY A 19 -1.19 5.77 -24.29
N ARG A 20 0.11 5.47 -24.13
CA ARG A 20 1.04 5.28 -25.25
C ARG A 20 0.65 4.11 -26.17
N GLY A 21 -0.04 3.09 -25.65
CA GLY A 21 -0.45 1.89 -26.39
C GLY A 21 -1.95 1.76 -26.67
N GLY A 22 -2.75 2.82 -26.50
CA GLY A 22 -4.21 2.76 -26.69
C GLY A 22 -4.99 3.34 -25.51
N PHE A 23 -6.25 2.93 -25.36
CA PHE A 23 -7.08 3.33 -24.23
C PHE A 23 -6.94 2.31 -23.09
N TYR A 24 -6.67 2.81 -21.88
CA TYR A 24 -6.61 2.00 -20.66
C TYR A 24 -7.76 2.37 -19.76
N THR A 25 -8.61 1.40 -19.47
CA THR A 25 -9.70 1.57 -18.52
C THR A 25 -9.12 1.49 -17.12
N PHE A 26 -9.26 2.52 -16.30
CA PHE A 26 -8.73 2.51 -14.92
C PHE A 26 -9.87 2.60 -13.90
N ILE A 27 -9.66 2.07 -12.69
CA ILE A 27 -10.61 2.23 -11.59
C ILE A 27 -10.15 3.46 -10.80
N PRO A 28 -10.92 4.57 -10.77
CA PRO A 28 -10.57 5.70 -9.94
C PRO A 28 -10.59 5.29 -8.47
N SER A 29 -9.69 5.84 -7.66
CA SER A 29 -9.52 5.41 -6.26
C SER A 29 -10.78 5.62 -5.43
N ARG A 30 -11.57 6.66 -5.77
CA ARG A 30 -12.88 6.93 -5.18
C ARG A 30 -13.81 5.71 -5.23
N TYR A 31 -13.85 4.98 -6.34
CA TYR A 31 -14.71 3.80 -6.47
C TYR A 31 -14.28 2.67 -5.53
N ILE A 32 -12.98 2.51 -5.29
CA ILE A 32 -12.47 1.53 -4.33
C ILE A 32 -12.88 1.92 -2.91
N PHE A 33 -12.71 3.20 -2.55
CA PHE A 33 -13.11 3.70 -1.23
C PHE A 33 -14.62 3.58 -1.00
N ASP A 34 -15.42 3.97 -1.98
CA ASP A 34 -16.88 3.89 -1.90
C ASP A 34 -17.32 2.43 -1.74
N ARG A 35 -16.69 1.48 -2.45
CA ARG A 35 -16.98 0.05 -2.31
C ARG A 35 -16.53 -0.52 -0.97
N LEU A 36 -15.34 -0.16 -0.47
CA LEU A 36 -14.90 -0.57 0.87
C LEU A 36 -15.86 -0.04 1.94
N ASN A 37 -16.30 1.22 1.81
CA ASN A 37 -17.30 1.81 2.70
C ASN A 37 -18.67 1.13 2.60
N GLU A 38 -19.08 0.69 1.42
CA GLU A 38 -20.33 -0.03 1.22
C GLU A 38 -20.30 -1.44 1.83
N VAL A 39 -19.18 -2.15 1.65
CA VAL A 39 -19.04 -3.54 2.07
C VAL A 39 -18.73 -3.66 3.56
N PHE A 40 -17.81 -2.82 4.06
CA PHE A 40 -17.28 -2.89 5.43
C PHE A 40 -17.71 -1.72 6.32
N GLY A 41 -18.47 -0.76 5.80
CA GLY A 41 -18.77 0.46 6.52
C GLY A 41 -17.51 1.26 6.81
N VAL A 42 -17.40 1.79 8.03
CA VAL A 42 -16.20 2.48 8.52
C VAL A 42 -15.20 1.52 9.19
N GLN A 43 -15.40 0.20 9.06
CA GLN A 43 -14.60 -0.82 9.75
C GLN A 43 -13.40 -1.30 8.92
N TRP A 44 -12.78 -0.39 8.19
CA TRP A 44 -11.55 -0.65 7.47
C TRP A 44 -10.59 0.52 7.65
N SER A 45 -9.30 0.22 7.49
CA SER A 45 -8.23 1.20 7.58
C SER A 45 -7.12 0.83 6.61
N SER A 46 -6.30 1.82 6.25
CA SER A 46 -5.13 1.61 5.41
C SER A 46 -3.94 2.34 5.99
N GLU A 47 -2.78 1.69 5.99
CA GLU A 47 -1.53 2.20 6.56
C GLU A 47 -0.38 2.01 5.56
N ALA A 48 0.45 3.04 5.37
CA ALA A 48 1.70 2.91 4.63
C ALA A 48 2.77 2.30 5.55
N ILE A 49 3.14 1.04 5.30
CA ILE A 49 4.10 0.31 6.13
C ILE A 49 5.53 0.76 5.81
N THR A 50 5.86 0.82 4.52
CA THR A 50 7.18 1.19 4.05
C THR A 50 7.08 2.13 2.86
N HIS A 51 8.03 3.04 2.79
CA HIS A 51 8.24 3.90 1.63
C HIS A 51 9.74 3.92 1.34
N GLU A 52 10.10 3.59 0.10
CA GLU A 52 11.49 3.50 -0.34
C GLU A 52 11.64 4.23 -1.67
N VAL A 53 12.75 4.95 -1.82
CA VAL A 53 13.11 5.58 -3.10
C VAL A 53 14.20 4.75 -3.74
N VAL A 54 13.88 4.11 -4.86
CA VAL A 54 14.80 3.24 -5.61
C VAL A 54 15.07 3.89 -6.96
N GLY A 55 16.24 4.53 -7.08
CA GLY A 55 16.58 5.36 -8.23
C GLY A 55 15.60 6.53 -8.38
N ASP A 56 15.01 6.68 -9.56
CA ASP A 56 14.01 7.71 -9.85
C ASP A 56 12.57 7.23 -9.60
N ASN A 57 12.36 6.25 -8.71
CA ASN A 57 11.02 5.74 -8.40
C ASN A 57 10.78 5.69 -6.89
N VAL A 58 9.56 6.07 -6.50
CA VAL A 58 9.04 5.87 -5.15
C VAL A 58 8.26 4.56 -5.15
N ILE A 59 8.59 3.67 -4.23
CA ILE A 59 7.90 2.41 -3.97
C ILE A 59 7.26 2.50 -2.59
N VAL A 60 5.96 2.21 -2.52
CA VAL A 60 5.19 2.23 -1.26
C VAL A 60 4.56 0.86 -1.06
N ARG A 61 4.65 0.33 0.17
CA ARG A 61 3.92 -0.84 0.64
C ARG A 61 2.78 -0.39 1.53
N VAL A 62 1.55 -0.77 1.20
CA VAL A 62 0.35 -0.41 1.96
C VAL A 62 -0.27 -1.69 2.54
N ARG A 63 -0.66 -1.63 3.81
CA ARG A 63 -1.53 -2.63 4.45
C ARG A 63 -2.94 -2.08 4.49
N VAL A 64 -3.91 -2.88 4.07
CA VAL A 64 -5.33 -2.59 4.28
C VAL A 64 -5.84 -3.60 5.29
N THR A 65 -6.42 -3.10 6.38
CA THR A 65 -6.98 -3.91 7.45
C THR A 65 -8.47 -3.70 7.48
N VAL A 66 -9.21 -4.80 7.47
CA VAL A 66 -10.67 -4.84 7.48
C VAL A 66 -11.11 -5.65 8.69
N ARG A 67 -12.15 -5.19 9.37
CA ARG A 67 -12.84 -5.97 10.39
C ARG A 67 -14.13 -6.52 9.80
N ASP A 68 -14.29 -7.83 9.84
CA ASP A 68 -15.51 -8.46 9.35
C ASP A 68 -16.69 -8.12 10.29
N PRO A 69 -17.81 -7.59 9.75
CA PRO A 69 -18.96 -7.24 10.56
C PRO A 69 -19.63 -8.44 11.22
N GLU A 70 -19.52 -9.65 10.66
CA GLU A 70 -20.15 -10.87 11.19
C GLU A 70 -19.24 -11.55 12.22
N THR A 71 -18.02 -11.90 11.84
CA THR A 71 -17.09 -12.66 12.70
C THR A 71 -16.34 -11.80 13.71
N LYS A 72 -16.27 -10.47 13.48
CA LYS A 72 -15.47 -9.49 14.25
C LYS A 72 -13.96 -9.70 14.19
N GLU A 73 -13.48 -10.64 13.37
CA GLU A 73 -12.06 -10.88 13.13
C GLU A 73 -11.45 -9.80 12.24
N TYR A 74 -10.13 -9.62 12.35
CA TYR A 74 -9.37 -8.69 11.54
C TYR A 74 -8.63 -9.43 10.44
N PHE A 75 -8.84 -8.99 9.21
CA PHE A 75 -8.12 -9.47 8.04
C PHE A 75 -7.23 -8.35 7.52
N TYR A 76 -6.05 -8.70 7.02
CA TYR A 76 -5.17 -7.75 6.39
C TYR A 76 -4.70 -8.27 5.04
N GLN A 77 -4.57 -7.35 4.09
CA GLN A 77 -3.88 -7.58 2.84
C GLN A 77 -2.89 -6.48 2.59
N GLU A 78 -1.81 -6.84 1.92
CA GLU A 78 -0.76 -5.90 1.58
C GLU A 78 -0.61 -5.81 0.07
N GLY A 79 -0.20 -4.64 -0.39
CA GLY A 79 0.01 -4.37 -1.81
C GLY A 79 1.16 -3.40 -2.01
N PHE A 80 1.70 -3.42 -3.22
CA PHE A 80 2.85 -2.61 -3.60
C PHE A 80 2.49 -1.66 -4.74
N GLY A 81 3.06 -0.45 -4.69
CA GLY A 81 2.80 0.58 -5.68
C GLY A 81 4.03 1.41 -5.96
N GLY A 82 4.29 1.64 -7.25
CA GLY A 82 5.43 2.42 -7.72
C GLY A 82 5.00 3.66 -8.51
N ALA A 83 5.74 4.75 -8.37
CA ALA A 83 5.59 5.94 -9.21
C ALA A 83 6.95 6.59 -9.50
N PRO A 84 7.17 7.10 -10.74
CA PRO A 84 8.38 7.83 -11.05
C PRO A 84 8.43 9.13 -10.25
N LEU A 85 9.59 9.43 -9.67
CA LEU A 85 9.85 10.63 -8.91
C LEU A 85 10.13 11.78 -9.89
N ASN A 86 9.33 12.84 -9.80
CA ASN A 86 9.59 14.07 -10.54
C ASN A 86 10.46 15.00 -9.68
N GLN A 87 11.53 15.56 -10.26
CA GLN A 87 12.47 16.42 -9.52
C GLN A 87 11.80 17.66 -8.89
N ASN A 88 10.70 18.13 -9.47
CA ASN A 88 10.05 19.38 -9.04
C ASN A 88 8.92 19.17 -8.03
N GLU A 89 8.42 17.94 -7.86
CA GLU A 89 7.25 17.67 -7.02
C GLU A 89 7.30 16.26 -6.45
N ALA A 90 7.81 16.15 -5.21
CA ALA A 90 7.92 14.86 -4.53
C ALA A 90 6.54 14.33 -4.10
N GLY A 91 5.58 15.20 -3.76
CA GLY A 91 4.31 14.79 -3.15
C GLY A 91 3.42 13.92 -4.04
N ASP A 92 3.35 14.23 -5.34
CA ASP A 92 2.48 13.53 -6.30
C ASP A 92 2.92 12.08 -6.59
N PRO A 93 4.22 11.79 -6.77
CA PRO A 93 4.76 10.44 -6.78
C PRO A 93 4.34 9.61 -5.57
N TYR A 94 4.48 10.11 -4.33
CA TYR A 94 4.07 9.37 -3.13
C TYR A 94 2.56 9.07 -3.12
N LYS A 95 1.71 10.07 -3.41
CA LYS A 95 0.25 9.88 -3.46
C LYS A 95 -0.15 8.84 -4.50
N SER A 96 0.48 8.89 -5.67
CA SER A 96 0.17 7.96 -6.77
C SER A 96 0.70 6.55 -6.49
N ALA A 97 1.88 6.41 -5.88
CA ALA A 97 2.42 5.13 -5.42
C ALA A 97 1.54 4.51 -4.32
N TYR A 98 1.17 5.27 -3.30
CA TYR A 98 0.25 4.85 -2.24
C TYR A 98 -1.09 4.37 -2.82
N THR A 99 -1.67 5.15 -3.72
CA THR A 99 -2.93 4.81 -4.38
C THR A 99 -2.85 3.51 -5.19
N LYS A 100 -1.73 3.24 -5.85
CA LYS A 100 -1.51 1.99 -6.58
C LYS A 100 -1.37 0.80 -5.61
N ALA A 101 -0.57 0.96 -4.56
CA ALA A 101 -0.38 -0.05 -3.53
C ALA A 101 -1.69 -0.43 -2.84
N LEU A 102 -2.54 0.57 -2.55
CA LEU A 102 -3.87 0.35 -1.99
C LEU A 102 -4.76 -0.48 -2.93
N LYS A 103 -4.77 -0.15 -4.23
CA LYS A 103 -5.55 -0.89 -5.23
C LYS A 103 -5.07 -2.33 -5.35
N ASP A 104 -3.76 -2.52 -5.35
CA ASP A 104 -3.12 -3.84 -5.37
C ASP A 104 -3.47 -4.67 -4.13
N ALA A 105 -3.46 -4.07 -2.94
CA ALA A 105 -3.91 -4.76 -1.72
C ALA A 105 -5.39 -5.16 -1.79
N CYS A 106 -6.25 -4.25 -2.26
CA CYS A 106 -7.70 -4.49 -2.40
C CYS A 106 -8.03 -5.57 -3.43
N LYS A 107 -7.20 -5.70 -4.47
CA LYS A 107 -7.33 -6.71 -5.52
C LYS A 107 -7.30 -8.13 -4.95
N HIS A 108 -6.52 -8.39 -3.90
CA HIS A 108 -6.46 -9.69 -3.22
C HIS A 108 -7.78 -10.09 -2.55
N TRP A 109 -8.70 -9.16 -2.32
CA TRP A 109 -10.07 -9.44 -1.86
C TRP A 109 -11.09 -9.60 -2.99
N GLY A 110 -10.66 -9.50 -4.25
CA GLY A 110 -11.54 -9.58 -5.42
C GLY A 110 -11.96 -8.23 -6.01
N LEU A 111 -11.56 -7.10 -5.39
CA LEU A 111 -11.94 -5.77 -5.90
C LEU A 111 -11.27 -5.48 -7.25
N GLY A 112 -12.08 -5.39 -8.29
CA GLY A 112 -11.62 -5.02 -9.63
C GLY A 112 -10.98 -6.16 -10.44
N LEU A 113 -11.15 -7.41 -10.01
CA LEU A 113 -10.60 -8.59 -10.70
C LEU A 113 -11.09 -8.70 -12.16
N HIS A 114 -12.34 -8.28 -12.42
CA HIS A 114 -12.96 -8.27 -13.75
C HIS A 114 -12.19 -7.49 -14.84
N LYS A 115 -11.18 -6.70 -14.46
CA LYS A 115 -10.32 -6.00 -15.41
C LYS A 115 -9.21 -6.85 -16.00
N GLU A 116 -8.68 -7.77 -15.21
CA GLU A 116 -7.52 -8.55 -15.65
C GLU A 116 -7.89 -9.49 -16.78
N ASP A 117 -9.10 -10.03 -16.78
CA ASP A 117 -9.55 -10.93 -17.84
C ASP A 117 -9.64 -10.21 -19.20
N ALA A 118 -9.97 -8.92 -19.20
CA ALA A 118 -10.05 -8.10 -20.41
C ALA A 118 -8.66 -7.65 -20.92
N GLU A 119 -7.73 -7.33 -20.01
CA GLU A 119 -6.38 -6.88 -20.39
C GLU A 119 -5.41 -8.04 -20.65
N SER A 120 -5.60 -9.19 -20.00
CA SER A 120 -4.73 -10.38 -20.17
C SER A 120 -4.99 -11.13 -21.49
N GLY A 121 -6.09 -10.84 -22.18
CA GLY A 121 -6.33 -11.27 -23.56
C GLY A 121 -5.64 -10.39 -24.62
N GLY A 122 -5.09 -9.24 -24.21
CA GLY A 122 -4.23 -8.43 -25.05
C GLY A 122 -2.88 -9.10 -25.14
N THR A 123 -2.65 -9.88 -26.21
CA THR A 123 -1.31 -10.21 -26.68
C THR A 123 -0.48 -8.94 -26.62
N ARG A 124 0.38 -8.85 -25.59
CA ARG A 124 1.45 -7.85 -25.54
C ARG A 124 2.05 -7.90 -26.94
N PRO A 125 2.04 -6.82 -27.74
CA PRO A 125 2.86 -6.82 -28.94
C PRO A 125 4.26 -7.07 -28.40
N THR A 126 4.72 -8.29 -28.57
CA THR A 126 6.13 -8.61 -28.63
C THR A 126 6.60 -7.72 -29.76
N THR A 127 6.94 -6.46 -29.45
CA THR A 127 8.03 -5.80 -30.14
C THR A 127 9.08 -6.89 -30.20
N PRO A 128 9.41 -7.40 -31.41
CA PRO A 128 10.41 -8.43 -31.54
C PRO A 128 11.58 -7.93 -30.73
N VAL A 129 11.95 -8.66 -29.68
CA VAL A 129 13.25 -8.47 -29.07
C VAL A 129 14.18 -8.79 -30.21
N GLN A 130 14.64 -7.74 -30.89
CA GLN A 130 15.61 -7.85 -31.95
C GLN A 130 16.76 -8.60 -31.26
N PRO A 131 17.10 -9.82 -31.73
CA PRO A 131 18.23 -10.53 -31.16
C PRO A 131 19.41 -9.57 -31.16
N PRO A 132 20.24 -9.53 -30.10
CA PRO A 132 21.42 -8.67 -30.07
C PRO A 132 22.13 -8.87 -31.39
N THR A 133 22.15 -7.80 -32.20
CA THR A 133 22.79 -7.84 -33.50
C THR A 133 24.24 -8.14 -33.21
N THR A 134 24.65 -9.35 -33.53
CA THR A 134 26.03 -9.77 -33.60
C THR A 134 26.77 -8.67 -34.36
N PRO A 135 27.91 -8.15 -33.84
CA PRO A 135 28.69 -7.16 -34.57
C PRO A 135 28.98 -7.70 -35.96
N SER A 136 28.48 -7.00 -36.96
CA SER A 136 28.74 -7.28 -38.37
C SER A 136 30.25 -7.31 -38.57
N PRO A 137 30.84 -8.39 -39.12
CA PRO A 137 32.25 -8.41 -39.46
C PRO A 137 32.52 -7.29 -40.48
N ALA A 138 33.52 -6.48 -40.16
CA ALA A 138 33.94 -5.35 -40.98
C ALA A 138 34.10 -5.74 -42.46
N PRO A 139 33.62 -4.94 -43.41
CA PRO A 139 33.93 -5.15 -44.82
C PRO A 139 35.43 -4.94 -45.02
N THR A 140 36.09 -6.00 -45.50
CA THR A 140 37.46 -6.00 -45.99
C THR A 140 37.63 -4.88 -47.01
N ALA A 141 38.34 -3.82 -46.62
CA ALA A 141 38.72 -2.74 -47.52
C ALA A 141 39.75 -3.25 -48.55
N PRO A 142 39.66 -2.83 -49.82
CA PRO A 142 40.65 -3.16 -50.83
C PRO A 142 41.95 -2.38 -50.60
N THR A 143 43.05 -3.13 -50.60
CA THR A 143 44.44 -2.68 -50.64
C THR A 143 44.74 -1.80 -51.85
N ALA A 144 45.22 -0.56 -51.62
CA ALA A 144 46.04 0.23 -52.55
C ALA A 144 46.75 1.38 -51.78
N PRO A 145 47.78 2.07 -52.32
CA PRO A 145 49.13 2.02 -51.81
C PRO A 145 49.62 3.30 -51.11
N ALA A 146 50.86 3.20 -50.65
CA ALA A 146 51.63 4.11 -49.81
C ALA A 146 51.84 5.54 -50.33
N SER A 147 52.12 6.41 -49.34
CA SER A 147 52.95 7.63 -49.35
C SER A 147 52.34 8.93 -49.88
N GLU A 148 52.10 9.90 -48.97
CA GLU A 148 52.82 11.19 -48.95
C GLU A 148 52.52 11.99 -47.65
N PRO A 149 53.52 12.63 -47.00
CA PRO A 149 53.29 13.48 -45.84
C PRO A 149 53.06 14.94 -46.25
N LEU A 150 52.04 15.58 -45.67
CA LEU A 150 51.80 17.02 -45.79
C LEU A 150 51.70 17.71 -44.42
N PRO A 151 52.02 19.02 -44.37
CA PRO A 151 52.71 19.62 -43.25
C PRO A 151 51.79 20.17 -42.16
N ALA A 152 52.38 20.30 -40.97
CA ALA A 152 51.88 21.07 -39.86
C ALA A 152 51.62 22.54 -40.27
N SER A 153 50.40 23.03 -40.01
CA SER A 153 50.16 24.47 -39.88
C SER A 153 48.87 24.80 -39.14
N MET A 154 49.05 25.71 -38.18
CA MET A 154 48.10 26.75 -37.75
C MET A 154 46.97 26.33 -36.79
N LEU A 155 47.33 26.30 -35.51
CA LEU A 155 46.46 26.74 -34.41
C LEU A 155 46.18 28.26 -34.50
N PRO A 156 44.93 28.73 -34.42
CA PRO A 156 44.64 30.11 -34.05
C PRO A 156 44.49 30.26 -32.52
N PRO A 157 45.08 31.31 -31.92
CA PRO A 157 44.83 31.66 -30.52
C PRO A 157 43.64 32.63 -30.39
N GLY A 158 42.79 32.35 -29.40
CA GLY A 158 42.00 33.37 -28.71
C GLY A 158 40.67 33.77 -29.35
N GLN A 159 39.56 33.41 -28.68
CA GLN A 159 38.56 34.38 -28.24
C GLN A 159 37.83 33.84 -27.00
N VAL A 160 38.13 34.46 -25.85
CA VAL A 160 37.32 34.35 -24.63
C VAL A 160 36.16 35.32 -24.81
N GLN A 161 35.03 34.83 -25.33
CA GLN A 161 33.82 35.64 -25.40
C GLN A 161 33.10 35.52 -24.05
N ARG A 162 33.39 36.46 -23.15
CA ARG A 162 32.54 36.77 -22.00
C ARG A 162 31.16 37.13 -22.54
N GLN A 163 30.20 36.21 -22.42
CA GLN A 163 28.79 36.57 -22.53
C GLN A 163 28.45 37.49 -21.36
N GLN A 164 28.35 38.79 -21.65
CA GLN A 164 27.73 39.76 -20.77
C GLN A 164 26.24 39.42 -20.67
N MET A 165 25.78 39.08 -19.48
CA MET A 165 24.36 39.06 -19.16
C MET A 165 23.78 40.48 -19.29
N PRO A 166 22.58 40.64 -19.87
CA PRO A 166 21.90 41.93 -19.90
C PRO A 166 21.54 42.39 -18.47
N PRO A 167 21.51 43.72 -18.22
CA PRO A 167 21.15 44.27 -16.93
C PRO A 167 19.72 43.88 -16.55
N GLN A 168 19.59 43.28 -15.37
CA GLN A 168 18.33 42.96 -14.73
C GLN A 168 17.55 44.27 -14.49
N PRO A 169 16.29 44.42 -14.93
CA PRO A 169 15.49 45.59 -14.60
C PRO A 169 15.26 45.65 -13.08
N ALA A 170 15.55 46.82 -12.51
CA ALA A 170 15.36 47.13 -11.11
C ALA A 170 13.92 46.81 -10.67
N ALA A 171 13.80 46.07 -9.58
CA ALA A 171 12.52 45.85 -8.91
C ALA A 171 11.93 47.21 -8.47
N PRO A 172 10.62 47.44 -8.64
CA PRO A 172 9.97 48.62 -8.09
C PRO A 172 10.06 48.57 -6.56
N THR A 173 10.67 49.61 -5.99
CA THR A 173 10.61 49.97 -4.58
C THR A 173 9.14 50.06 -4.18
N ALA A 174 8.65 49.07 -3.45
CA ALA A 174 7.36 49.15 -2.80
C ALA A 174 7.50 50.10 -1.60
N ASP A 175 6.79 51.21 -1.70
CA ASP A 175 6.42 52.14 -0.63
C ASP A 175 5.96 51.34 0.61
N LEU A 176 6.76 51.38 1.67
CA LEU A 176 6.35 50.93 2.99
C LEU A 176 5.53 52.06 3.64
N PRO A 177 4.32 51.79 4.16
CA PRO A 177 3.58 52.80 4.90
C PRO A 177 4.35 53.19 6.18
N PRO A 178 4.41 54.48 6.53
CA PRO A 178 4.92 54.89 7.82
C PRO A 178 3.92 54.47 8.90
N ASN A 179 4.45 54.16 10.08
CA ASN A 179 3.75 54.07 11.36
C ASN A 179 3.38 52.64 11.83
N VAL A 180 4.37 51.97 12.41
CA VAL A 180 4.15 50.98 13.48
C VAL A 180 4.98 51.42 14.69
N PRO A 181 4.40 51.60 15.89
CA PRO A 181 5.13 52.06 17.05
C PRO A 181 6.19 51.04 17.47
N ARG A 182 7.41 51.55 17.62
CA ARG A 182 8.61 50.90 18.14
C ARG A 182 8.33 50.36 19.55
N VAL A 183 8.15 49.06 19.69
CA VAL A 183 8.21 48.39 20.99
C VAL A 183 9.68 48.42 21.43
N VAL A 184 9.91 49.10 22.54
CA VAL A 184 11.21 49.18 23.20
C VAL A 184 11.51 47.79 23.75
N GLU A 185 12.51 47.13 23.19
CA GLU A 185 13.06 45.89 23.72
C GLU A 185 13.87 46.23 24.96
N GLU A 186 13.19 46.26 26.11
CA GLU A 186 13.80 46.44 27.43
C GLU A 186 14.54 45.15 27.78
N SER A 187 15.86 45.24 27.80
CA SER A 187 16.78 44.16 28.13
C SER A 187 16.65 43.84 29.61
N ILE A 188 15.88 42.79 29.94
CA ILE A 188 15.78 42.28 31.32
C ILE A 188 17.10 41.56 31.65
N PRO A 189 17.83 41.96 32.71
CA PRO A 189 19.03 41.26 33.12
C PRO A 189 18.67 39.86 33.64
N VAL A 190 19.35 38.85 33.08
CA VAL A 190 19.26 37.45 33.51
C VAL A 190 19.81 37.33 34.93
N GLN A 191 18.91 37.28 35.91
CA GLN A 191 19.24 36.96 37.28
C GLN A 191 19.39 35.44 37.39
N GLN A 192 20.62 34.98 37.57
CA GLN A 192 20.94 33.57 37.79
C GLN A 192 20.26 33.08 39.08
N VAL A 193 19.22 32.26 38.93
CA VAL A 193 18.60 31.54 40.05
C VAL A 193 19.38 30.22 40.23
N PRO A 194 19.87 29.90 41.43
CA PRO A 194 20.50 28.62 41.69
C PRO A 194 19.46 27.49 41.58
N THR A 195 19.72 26.54 40.68
CA THR A 195 18.98 25.28 40.55
C THR A 195 19.13 24.48 41.84
N GLN A 196 18.11 24.49 42.69
CA GLN A 196 17.91 23.43 43.68
C GLN A 196 17.12 22.30 43.02
N GLU A 197 17.72 21.12 42.96
CA GLU A 197 17.02 19.88 42.62
C GLU A 197 15.91 19.62 43.65
N PRO A 198 14.64 19.48 43.22
CA PRO A 198 13.58 19.07 44.12
C PRO A 198 13.79 17.59 44.53
N PRO A 199 13.46 17.23 45.78
CA PRO A 199 13.55 15.84 46.23
C PRO A 199 12.61 14.96 45.40
N VAL A 200 13.16 13.89 44.84
CA VAL A 200 12.44 12.83 44.14
C VAL A 200 11.44 12.19 45.12
N GLN A 201 10.17 12.58 45.03
CA GLN A 201 9.09 11.83 45.66
C GLN A 201 8.84 10.56 44.85
N ALA A 202 9.03 9.42 45.52
CA ALA A 202 8.68 8.12 44.97
C ALA A 202 7.19 8.09 44.57
N PRO A 203 6.86 7.56 43.39
CA PRO A 203 5.48 7.48 42.94
C PRO A 203 4.64 6.63 43.92
N PRO A 204 3.39 7.03 44.22
CA PRO A 204 2.51 6.27 45.09
C PRO A 204 2.27 4.88 44.52
N GLN A 205 2.49 3.85 45.34
CA GLN A 205 2.17 2.47 45.00
C GLN A 205 0.69 2.35 44.64
N PRO A 206 0.34 1.71 43.51
CA PRO A 206 -1.05 1.44 43.19
C PRO A 206 -1.65 0.51 44.25
N SER A 207 -2.71 0.98 44.90
CA SER A 207 -3.54 0.21 45.80
C SER A 207 -4.02 -1.06 45.09
N GLN A 208 -3.63 -2.22 45.61
CA GLN A 208 -4.09 -3.52 45.14
C GLN A 208 -5.60 -3.62 45.35
N GLN A 209 -6.38 -3.36 44.30
CA GLN A 209 -7.79 -3.76 44.27
C GLN A 209 -7.83 -5.28 44.10
N SER A 210 -8.34 -5.95 45.12
CA SER A 210 -8.57 -7.40 45.14
C SER A 210 -9.56 -7.77 44.03
N ILE A 211 -9.09 -8.46 43.00
CA ILE A 211 -9.94 -9.02 41.96
C ILE A 211 -10.70 -10.21 42.58
N PRO A 212 -12.04 -10.25 42.52
CA PRO A 212 -12.81 -11.40 43.00
C PRO A 212 -12.49 -12.64 42.15
N THR A 213 -12.11 -13.71 42.85
CA THR A 213 -11.82 -15.03 42.28
C THR A 213 -13.05 -15.56 41.52
N PRO A 214 -12.93 -15.97 40.25
CA PRO A 214 -14.04 -16.62 39.55
C PRO A 214 -14.34 -17.99 40.18
N PRO A 215 -15.62 -18.40 40.24
CA PRO A 215 -16.01 -19.69 40.80
C PRO A 215 -15.45 -20.84 39.93
N THR A 216 -14.89 -21.82 40.63
CA THR A 216 -14.39 -23.09 40.09
C THR A 216 -15.47 -23.79 39.23
N PRO A 217 -15.18 -24.19 37.98
CA PRO A 217 -16.09 -25.01 37.21
C PRO A 217 -16.23 -26.39 37.85
N GLN A 218 -17.47 -26.76 38.18
CA GLN A 218 -17.80 -28.12 38.61
C GLN A 218 -17.63 -29.09 37.44
N ALA A 219 -17.02 -30.23 37.71
CA ALA A 219 -16.79 -31.31 36.77
C ALA A 219 -18.12 -31.89 36.24
N PRO A 220 -18.25 -32.16 34.92
CA PRO A 220 -19.41 -32.87 34.41
C PRO A 220 -19.39 -34.34 34.83
N THR A 221 -20.50 -34.74 35.43
CA THR A 221 -20.85 -36.10 35.82
C THR A 221 -20.95 -37.02 34.60
N SER A 222 -20.31 -38.18 34.73
CA SER A 222 -20.35 -39.32 33.83
C SER A 222 -21.78 -39.85 33.66
N VAL A 223 -22.18 -40.19 32.43
CA VAL A 223 -23.37 -41.02 32.14
C VAL A 223 -22.98 -42.05 31.08
N PRO A 224 -23.49 -43.30 31.15
CA PRO A 224 -22.85 -44.46 30.53
C PRO A 224 -23.29 -44.73 29.10
N GLN A 225 -22.46 -45.53 28.44
CA GLN A 225 -22.64 -46.17 27.15
C GLN A 225 -23.94 -46.99 27.09
N THR A 226 -24.64 -46.90 25.96
CA THR A 226 -25.58 -47.94 25.51
C THR A 226 -25.40 -48.19 24.03
N GLU A 227 -25.48 -49.46 23.70
CA GLU A 227 -25.07 -50.17 22.49
C GLU A 227 -25.87 -49.84 21.21
N THR A 228 -25.20 -50.02 20.06
CA THR A 228 -25.73 -50.42 18.73
C THR A 228 -26.64 -51.66 18.78
N PRO A 229 -27.33 -52.14 17.70
CA PRO A 229 -27.44 -51.67 16.30
C PRO A 229 -28.90 -51.67 15.76
N VAL A 230 -29.14 -51.32 14.48
CA VAL A 230 -30.02 -52.00 13.50
C VAL A 230 -30.08 -51.18 12.19
N ALA A 231 -29.96 -51.90 11.07
CA ALA A 231 -29.96 -51.41 9.68
C ALA A 231 -31.39 -51.33 9.08
N PRO A 232 -31.57 -51.19 7.75
CA PRO A 232 -32.20 -50.04 7.11
C PRO A 232 -33.67 -50.28 6.72
N ALA A 233 -34.48 -49.22 6.75
CA ALA A 233 -35.86 -49.27 6.23
C ALA A 233 -36.15 -48.08 5.29
N ALA A 234 -36.40 -48.46 4.04
CA ALA A 234 -37.39 -47.97 3.09
C ALA A 234 -37.64 -46.45 2.94
N ALA A 235 -37.43 -46.03 1.70
CA ALA A 235 -37.96 -44.83 1.06
C ALA A 235 -39.42 -44.52 1.42
N VAL A 236 -39.68 -43.27 1.82
CA VAL A 236 -40.98 -42.62 1.68
C VAL A 236 -40.74 -41.24 1.06
N GLU A 237 -41.30 -41.08 -0.13
CA GLU A 237 -41.34 -39.88 -0.94
C GLU A 237 -42.20 -38.80 -0.23
N PRO A 238 -41.71 -37.56 -0.04
CA PRO A 238 -42.52 -36.49 0.52
C PRO A 238 -43.50 -35.95 -0.54
N PRO A 239 -44.79 -35.73 -0.20
CA PRO A 239 -45.76 -35.16 -1.12
C PRO A 239 -45.45 -33.69 -1.42
N ALA A 240 -45.75 -33.30 -2.65
CA ALA A 240 -45.55 -31.96 -3.21
C ALA A 240 -46.20 -30.85 -2.35
N PRO A 241 -45.54 -29.67 -2.23
CA PRO A 241 -46.12 -28.52 -1.57
C PRO A 241 -47.30 -27.97 -2.39
N GLN A 242 -48.49 -27.98 -1.80
CA GLN A 242 -49.64 -27.26 -2.34
C GLN A 242 -49.42 -25.76 -2.19
N THR A 243 -49.51 -25.05 -3.32
CA THR A 243 -49.50 -23.60 -3.41
C THR A 243 -50.76 -23.02 -2.75
N PRO A 244 -50.65 -22.13 -1.75
CA PRO A 244 -51.81 -21.42 -1.23
C PRO A 244 -52.21 -20.30 -2.20
N THR A 245 -53.43 -20.40 -2.72
CA THR A 245 -54.12 -19.33 -3.45
C THR A 245 -54.45 -18.21 -2.47
N VAL A 246 -53.73 -17.08 -2.58
CA VAL A 246 -54.03 -15.85 -1.82
C VAL A 246 -55.18 -15.11 -2.51
N PRO A 247 -56.25 -14.72 -1.79
CA PRO A 247 -57.29 -13.88 -2.35
C PRO A 247 -56.80 -12.44 -2.55
N GLU A 248 -57.01 -11.95 -3.77
CA GLU A 248 -56.73 -10.58 -4.22
C GLU A 248 -57.52 -9.57 -3.36
N THR A 249 -56.81 -8.77 -2.58
CA THR A 249 -57.39 -7.69 -1.77
C THR A 249 -57.36 -6.40 -2.60
N PRO A 250 -58.48 -5.66 -2.71
CA PRO A 250 -58.54 -4.44 -3.52
C PRO A 250 -57.70 -3.32 -2.89
N VAL A 251 -56.85 -2.71 -3.71
CA VAL A 251 -56.01 -1.54 -3.38
C VAL A 251 -56.91 -0.32 -3.10
N PRO A 252 -56.86 0.29 -1.91
CA PRO A 252 -57.56 1.56 -1.67
C PRO A 252 -56.84 2.71 -2.37
N ALA A 253 -57.64 3.60 -2.96
CA ALA A 253 -57.22 4.78 -3.69
C ALA A 253 -56.25 5.66 -2.88
N GLN A 254 -55.08 5.92 -3.46
CA GLN A 254 -54.05 6.78 -2.92
C GLN A 254 -54.49 8.25 -3.02
N PRO A 255 -54.52 9.03 -1.92
CA PRO A 255 -54.85 10.44 -1.97
C PRO A 255 -53.74 11.26 -2.64
N ALA A 256 -54.16 12.24 -3.42
CA ALA A 256 -53.31 13.12 -4.22
C ALA A 256 -52.22 13.82 -3.38
N ALA A 257 -50.98 13.74 -3.86
CA ALA A 257 -49.85 14.48 -3.29
C ALA A 257 -50.00 16.00 -3.56
N PRO A 258 -49.59 16.86 -2.60
CA PRO A 258 -49.60 18.31 -2.80
C PRO A 258 -48.57 18.73 -3.85
N GLN A 259 -49.01 19.58 -4.78
CA GLN A 259 -48.18 20.17 -5.83
C GLN A 259 -47.01 20.97 -5.23
N ALA A 260 -45.79 20.67 -5.67
CA ALA A 260 -44.60 21.43 -5.35
C ALA A 260 -44.65 22.83 -5.99
N PRO A 261 -44.15 23.88 -5.31
CA PRO A 261 -44.09 25.23 -5.85
C PRO A 261 -43.17 25.29 -7.08
N SER A 262 -43.67 25.94 -8.13
CA SER A 262 -43.00 26.14 -9.40
C SER A 262 -41.66 26.84 -9.23
N ARG A 263 -40.59 26.17 -9.66
CA ARG A 263 -39.23 26.72 -9.72
C ARG A 263 -39.18 27.85 -10.77
N PRO A 264 -38.64 29.04 -10.46
CA PRO A 264 -38.50 30.10 -11.44
C PRO A 264 -37.54 29.64 -12.56
N ALA A 265 -37.89 29.98 -13.80
CA ALA A 265 -37.15 29.59 -15.00
C ALA A 265 -35.68 30.02 -14.92
N ASP A 266 -34.79 29.05 -15.13
CA ASP A 266 -33.34 29.26 -15.26
C ASP A 266 -33.06 30.17 -16.46
N VAL A 267 -32.58 31.38 -16.19
CA VAL A 267 -32.07 32.29 -17.21
C VAL A 267 -30.69 31.77 -17.64
N PRO A 268 -30.46 31.48 -18.94
CA PRO A 268 -29.18 30.97 -19.40
C PRO A 268 -28.09 32.03 -19.23
N LEU A 269 -27.21 31.81 -18.24
CA LEU A 269 -26.02 32.63 -18.02
C LEU A 269 -25.09 32.59 -19.24
N SER A 270 -24.62 33.77 -19.63
CA SER A 270 -23.70 33.97 -20.75
C SER A 270 -22.35 33.25 -20.52
N PRO A 271 -21.62 32.86 -21.58
CA PRO A 271 -20.34 32.17 -21.45
C PRO A 271 -19.30 32.93 -20.61
N ILE A 272 -19.35 34.27 -20.61
CA ILE A 272 -18.41 35.13 -19.86
C ILE A 272 -18.70 35.07 -18.35
N GLU A 273 -19.98 35.02 -17.97
CA GLU A 273 -20.36 34.89 -16.56
C GLU A 273 -20.05 33.50 -15.99
N ARG A 274 -20.12 32.44 -16.80
CA ARG A 274 -19.69 31.09 -16.38
C ARG A 274 -18.20 31.05 -16.02
N VAL A 275 -17.35 31.74 -16.79
CA VAL A 275 -15.90 31.79 -16.53
C VAL A 275 -15.58 32.65 -15.31
N LYS A 276 -16.29 33.75 -15.07
CA LYS A 276 -16.14 34.55 -13.84
C LYS A 276 -16.57 33.77 -12.59
N ARG A 277 -17.69 33.05 -12.65
CA ARG A 277 -18.19 32.25 -11.51
C ARG A 277 -17.28 31.05 -11.20
N ALA A 278 -16.67 30.43 -12.22
CA ALA A 278 -15.69 29.36 -12.02
C ALA A 278 -14.39 29.85 -11.36
N LYS A 279 -13.94 31.08 -11.64
CA LYS A 279 -12.77 31.67 -10.96
C LYS A 279 -13.06 32.12 -9.52
N GLN A 280 -14.29 32.54 -9.23
CA GLN A 280 -14.68 32.98 -7.90
C GLN A 280 -14.88 31.78 -6.94
N ASN A 281 -15.47 30.68 -7.40
CA ASN A 281 -15.59 29.44 -6.61
C ASN A 281 -14.22 28.78 -6.31
N ALA A 282 -13.22 28.93 -7.19
CA ALA A 282 -11.88 28.40 -6.96
C ALA A 282 -11.09 29.20 -5.88
N GLN A 283 -11.56 30.39 -5.51
CA GLN A 283 -10.89 31.25 -4.52
C GLN A 283 -11.53 31.17 -3.12
N GLU A 284 -12.77 30.63 -3.00
CA GLU A 284 -13.45 30.39 -1.72
C GLU A 284 -13.18 28.99 -1.11
N GLU A 285 -12.69 28.03 -1.90
CA GLU A 285 -12.28 26.69 -1.41
C GLU A 285 -10.83 26.64 -0.89
N SER A 286 -10.30 27.77 -0.41
CA SER A 286 -8.94 27.90 0.16
C SER A 286 -8.94 28.51 1.57
N ALA A 287 -10.09 28.50 2.25
CA ALA A 287 -10.21 28.93 3.65
C ALA A 287 -10.71 27.78 4.53
N ILE A 288 -9.88 26.75 4.71
CA ILE A 288 -10.07 25.79 5.80
C ILE A 288 -9.49 26.44 7.07
N PRO A 289 -10.26 26.56 8.17
CA PRO A 289 -9.72 27.05 9.44
C PRO A 289 -8.59 26.13 9.92
N ALA A 290 -7.47 26.72 10.32
CA ALA A 290 -6.33 26.02 10.90
C ALA A 290 -6.79 25.16 12.08
N VAL A 291 -6.74 23.84 11.90
CA VAL A 291 -6.88 22.87 12.99
C VAL A 291 -5.66 23.04 13.90
N PRO A 292 -5.82 23.20 15.22
CA PRO A 292 -4.69 23.31 16.13
C PRO A 292 -3.83 22.04 16.03
N THR A 293 -2.55 22.26 15.74
CA THR A 293 -1.51 21.24 15.68
C THR A 293 -1.45 20.55 17.04
N PRO A 294 -1.67 19.22 17.15
CA PRO A 294 -1.34 18.52 18.39
C PRO A 294 0.18 18.57 18.55
N ASN A 295 0.60 19.13 19.67
CA ASN A 295 1.97 19.19 20.15
C ASN A 295 2.66 17.83 19.93
N SER A 296 3.47 17.73 18.88
CA SER A 296 4.40 16.62 18.69
C SER A 296 5.58 16.82 19.63
N ALA A 297 5.36 16.52 20.90
CA ALA A 297 6.43 16.03 21.74
C ALA A 297 6.77 14.63 21.21
N VAL A 298 7.71 14.60 20.27
CA VAL A 298 8.41 13.37 19.88
C VAL A 298 9.17 12.91 21.13
N GLN A 299 8.52 12.07 21.95
CA GLN A 299 9.26 11.12 22.76
C GLN A 299 9.94 10.19 21.76
N SER A 300 11.26 10.33 21.66
CA SER A 300 12.09 9.32 21.03
C SER A 300 11.70 7.97 21.62
N PRO A 301 11.45 6.93 20.81
CA PRO A 301 11.30 5.58 21.34
C PRO A 301 12.53 5.27 22.20
N PRO A 302 12.40 4.58 23.35
CA PRO A 302 13.55 4.16 24.12
C PRO A 302 14.49 3.43 23.17
N ALA A 303 15.75 3.85 23.16
CA ALA A 303 16.80 3.20 22.40
C ALA A 303 16.68 1.70 22.66
N ASN A 304 16.40 0.92 21.61
CA ASN A 304 16.58 -0.51 21.66
C ASN A 304 17.97 -0.75 22.26
N PRO A 305 18.10 -1.52 23.36
CA PRO A 305 19.41 -1.85 23.86
C PRO A 305 20.18 -2.46 22.69
N ALA A 306 21.35 -1.89 22.42
CA ALA A 306 22.28 -2.43 21.44
C ALA A 306 22.34 -3.95 21.68
N PRO A 307 22.21 -4.80 20.65
CA PRO A 307 22.32 -6.23 20.84
C PRO A 307 23.70 -6.48 21.45
N GLU A 308 23.72 -6.85 22.72
CA GLU A 308 24.92 -7.32 23.36
C GLU A 308 25.44 -8.48 22.51
N ASN A 309 26.70 -8.34 22.13
CA ASN A 309 27.50 -9.26 21.35
C ASN A 309 27.69 -10.57 22.15
N THR A 310 26.61 -11.31 22.37
CA THR A 310 26.68 -12.73 22.63
C THR A 310 26.70 -13.39 21.26
N SER A 311 27.79 -14.09 20.93
CA SER A 311 27.88 -15.02 19.80
C SER A 311 26.92 -16.21 19.97
N GLY A 312 25.64 -15.93 20.25
CA GLY A 312 24.54 -16.87 20.12
C GLY A 312 24.15 -16.87 18.66
N GLU A 313 24.48 -17.95 17.97
CA GLU A 313 24.01 -18.21 16.62
C GLU A 313 22.48 -17.99 16.61
N ALA A 314 22.02 -17.01 15.83
CA ALA A 314 20.60 -16.69 15.78
C ALA A 314 19.82 -17.95 15.35
N MET A 315 18.89 -18.39 16.20
CA MET A 315 18.03 -19.53 15.90
C MET A 315 17.16 -19.24 14.66
N ILE A 316 16.78 -20.30 13.95
CA ILE A 316 15.87 -20.23 12.79
C ILE A 316 14.61 -19.43 13.13
N THR A 317 14.21 -18.54 12.23
CA THR A 317 12.95 -17.80 12.38
C THR A 317 11.76 -18.69 12.01
N SER A 318 10.58 -18.45 12.60
CA SER A 318 9.36 -19.22 12.26
C SER A 318 9.03 -19.17 10.77
N VAL A 319 9.31 -18.05 10.10
CA VAL A 319 9.11 -17.88 8.65
C VAL A 319 10.01 -18.82 7.85
N GLN A 320 11.28 -18.96 8.24
CA GLN A 320 12.22 -19.87 7.58
C GLN A 320 11.84 -21.33 7.80
N LYS A 321 11.36 -21.69 8.99
CA LYS A 321 10.86 -23.04 9.28
C LYS A 321 9.70 -23.40 8.35
N VAL A 322 8.67 -22.55 8.28
CA VAL A 322 7.50 -22.76 7.41
C VAL A 322 7.91 -22.83 5.93
N ALA A 323 8.88 -22.01 5.51
CA ALA A 323 9.38 -22.06 4.13
C ALA A 323 10.06 -23.40 3.80
N ILE A 324 10.87 -23.95 4.71
CA ILE A 324 11.52 -25.25 4.53
C ILE A 324 10.47 -26.37 4.48
N GLU A 325 9.55 -26.42 5.45
CA GLU A 325 8.48 -27.43 5.51
C GLU A 325 7.60 -27.39 4.26
N GLY A 326 7.16 -26.20 3.84
CA GLY A 326 6.32 -26.04 2.64
C GLY A 326 7.02 -26.43 1.34
N LEU A 327 8.32 -26.14 1.20
CA LEU A 327 9.10 -26.55 0.03
C LEU A 327 9.28 -28.06 -0.04
N ILE A 328 9.48 -28.70 1.11
CA ILE A 328 9.64 -30.16 1.22
C ILE A 328 8.32 -30.85 0.86
N ASP A 329 7.20 -30.39 1.42
CA ASP A 329 5.87 -30.93 1.15
C ASP A 329 5.47 -30.77 -0.33
N MET A 330 5.62 -29.56 -0.89
CA MET A 330 5.29 -29.28 -2.29
C MET A 330 6.08 -30.13 -3.29
N LYS A 331 7.32 -30.49 -2.95
CA LYS A 331 8.23 -31.22 -3.85
C LYS A 331 8.34 -32.70 -3.51
N GLY A 332 7.68 -33.17 -2.45
CA GLY A 332 7.76 -34.55 -1.96
C GLY A 332 9.18 -34.98 -1.60
N LEU A 333 9.97 -34.07 -1.02
CA LEU A 333 11.37 -34.33 -0.69
C LEU A 333 11.51 -34.90 0.71
N ASN A 334 12.65 -35.56 1.00
CA ASN A 334 13.00 -35.95 2.37
C ASN A 334 13.91 -34.86 2.98
N TYR A 335 13.52 -34.33 4.14
CA TYR A 335 14.29 -33.28 4.85
C TYR A 335 15.75 -33.70 5.07
N ASP A 336 15.98 -34.93 5.55
CA ASP A 336 17.32 -35.39 5.95
C ASP A 336 18.27 -35.41 4.75
N GLU A 337 17.82 -35.89 3.59
CA GLU A 337 18.65 -35.95 2.39
C GLU A 337 19.01 -34.56 1.85
N ILE A 338 18.04 -33.64 1.88
CA ILE A 338 18.20 -32.27 1.37
C ILE A 338 19.10 -31.46 2.29
N ALA A 339 18.87 -31.53 3.60
CA ALA A 339 19.69 -30.81 4.57
C ALA A 339 21.11 -31.39 4.64
N ALA A 340 21.30 -32.71 4.54
CA ALA A 340 22.64 -33.31 4.44
C ALA A 340 23.41 -32.79 3.21
N GLN A 341 22.76 -32.73 2.05
CA GLN A 341 23.39 -32.22 0.83
C GLN A 341 23.66 -30.71 0.89
N ALA A 342 22.72 -29.93 1.39
CA ALA A 342 22.85 -28.47 1.48
C ALA A 342 23.94 -28.03 2.47
N LEU A 343 24.10 -28.78 3.57
CA LEU A 343 25.08 -28.49 4.62
C LEU A 343 26.42 -29.22 4.42
N GLY A 344 26.54 -30.05 3.38
CA GLY A 344 27.75 -30.83 3.11
C GLY A 344 28.04 -31.90 4.16
N ILE A 345 27.02 -32.39 4.87
CA ILE A 345 27.16 -33.44 5.89
C ILE A 345 27.16 -34.79 5.18
N THR A 346 28.33 -35.40 5.03
CA THR A 346 28.49 -36.70 4.36
C THR A 346 28.31 -37.89 5.30
N SER A 347 28.45 -37.68 6.61
CA SER A 347 28.27 -38.70 7.64
C SER A 347 27.95 -38.02 8.98
N GLY A 348 26.71 -38.13 9.44
CA GLY A 348 26.24 -37.52 10.69
C GLY A 348 24.73 -37.45 10.78
N SER A 349 24.22 -37.24 12.00
CA SER A 349 22.82 -36.88 12.19
C SER A 349 22.59 -35.47 11.68
N VAL A 350 21.65 -35.32 10.76
CA VAL A 350 21.19 -33.99 10.30
C VAL A 350 20.48 -33.32 11.48
N PRO A 351 20.76 -32.03 11.77
CA PRO A 351 20.04 -31.30 12.81
C PRO A 351 18.56 -31.20 12.44
N PRO A 352 17.63 -31.43 13.39
CA PRO A 352 16.20 -31.23 13.13
C PRO A 352 15.92 -29.75 12.80
N VAL A 353 14.86 -29.51 12.03
CA VAL A 353 14.55 -28.20 11.45
C VAL A 353 14.46 -27.08 12.50
N GLU A 354 14.03 -27.40 13.73
CA GLU A 354 13.93 -26.48 14.86
C GLU A 354 15.27 -26.00 15.41
N THR A 355 16.33 -26.77 15.18
CA THR A 355 17.66 -26.53 15.75
C THR A 355 18.64 -25.95 14.73
N LEU A 356 18.20 -25.76 13.49
CA LEU A 356 19.01 -25.12 12.46
C LEU A 356 19.36 -23.69 12.89
N SER A 357 20.62 -23.31 12.67
CA SER A 357 20.98 -21.91 12.73
C SER A 357 20.41 -21.15 11.54
N HIS A 358 20.25 -19.84 11.69
CA HIS A 358 19.73 -18.98 10.63
C HIS A 358 20.49 -19.13 9.30
N THR A 359 21.82 -19.23 9.36
CA THR A 359 22.68 -19.42 8.18
C THR A 359 22.44 -20.79 7.53
N GLN A 360 22.34 -21.85 8.34
CA GLN A 360 22.05 -23.19 7.82
C GLN A 360 20.68 -23.26 7.14
N ALA A 361 19.65 -22.65 7.74
CA ALA A 361 18.31 -22.58 7.16
C ALA A 361 18.31 -21.89 5.79
N ILE A 362 19.06 -20.79 5.63
CA ILE A 362 19.23 -20.12 4.33
C ILE A 362 19.88 -21.04 3.30
N SER A 363 20.95 -21.75 3.67
CA SER A 363 21.64 -22.69 2.78
C SER A 363 20.71 -23.80 2.29
N VAL A 364 19.87 -24.36 3.18
CA VAL A 364 18.87 -25.38 2.83
C VAL A 364 17.84 -24.83 1.83
N ILE A 365 17.26 -23.66 2.10
CA ILE A 365 16.26 -23.03 1.21
C ILE A 365 16.87 -22.73 -0.17
N GLN A 366 18.08 -22.17 -0.21
CA GLN A 366 18.77 -21.86 -1.46
C GLN A 366 19.08 -23.13 -2.26
N TYR A 367 19.51 -24.20 -1.59
CA TYR A 367 19.78 -25.48 -2.24
C TYR A 367 18.53 -26.07 -2.89
N ILE A 368 17.40 -26.10 -2.17
CA ILE A 368 16.11 -26.59 -2.72
C ILE A 368 15.71 -25.77 -3.96
N ASN A 369 15.75 -24.44 -3.85
CA ASN A 369 15.37 -23.56 -4.95
C ASN A 369 16.30 -23.68 -6.17
N ASN A 370 17.59 -23.95 -5.99
CA ASN A 370 18.51 -24.11 -7.11
C ASN A 370 18.45 -25.48 -7.75
N LYS A 371 18.21 -26.54 -6.98
CA LYS A 371 18.17 -27.92 -7.48
C LYS A 371 16.84 -28.27 -8.16
N TYR A 372 15.74 -27.64 -7.77
CA TYR A 372 14.37 -27.99 -8.22
C TYR A 372 13.60 -26.82 -8.87
N LYS A 373 14.33 -25.86 -9.44
CA LYS A 373 13.84 -24.93 -10.47
C LYS A 373 13.46 -25.71 -11.72
#